data_AF-A0A2D6G1M7-F1
#
_entry.id   AF-A0A2D6G1M7-F1
#
_cell.length_a   1.000
_cell.length_b   1.000
_cell.length_c   1.000
_cell.angle_alpha   90.00
_cell.angle_beta   90.00
_cell.angle_gamma   90.00
#
_symmetry.space_group_name_H-M   'P 1'
#
loop_
_entity.id
_entity.type
_entity.pdbx_description
1 polymer ?
#
loop_
_entity_poly.entity_id
_entity_poly.type
_entity_poly.pdbx_seq_one_letter_code
_entity_poly.pdbx_strand_id
1 'polypeptide(L)'
;MNQAKEKIEDTETAERRSEQDRRNRQRRSSAATLLEEGMLVFSQHDTGDQAYIVKSGKIEIFTTVDGQDTTLGTLEEGALFGEMALIDNSERMASARAVGGPAEIYTITRGRFEEQLAGANPFIAKLLHILAGNVRANSDLINNPEPPELDTSDADE
;
A
#
# COMPACT_ATOMS: atom_id res chain seq x y z
N MET A 1 18.34 45.72 -3.46
CA MET A 1 17.66 44.87 -2.46
C MET A 1 16.23 44.47 -2.83
N ASN A 2 15.56 45.09 -3.82
CA ASN A 2 14.18 44.75 -4.21
C ASN A 2 14.04 43.57 -5.20
N GLN A 3 14.99 43.38 -6.11
CA GLN A 3 14.88 42.35 -7.16
C GLN A 3 15.01 40.91 -6.63
N ALA A 4 15.55 40.72 -5.43
CA ALA A 4 15.69 39.39 -4.81
C ALA A 4 14.41 38.92 -4.11
N LYS A 5 13.55 39.85 -3.64
CA LYS A 5 12.29 39.50 -2.95
C LYS A 5 11.19 39.11 -3.94
N GLU A 6 11.12 39.83 -5.06
CA GLU A 6 10.15 39.63 -6.14
C GLU A 6 10.32 38.25 -6.81
N LYS A 7 11.58 37.80 -6.96
CA LYS A 7 11.90 36.48 -7.54
C LYS A 7 11.54 35.30 -6.63
N ILE A 8 11.49 35.51 -5.32
CA ILE A 8 11.13 34.47 -4.32
C ILE A 8 9.61 34.28 -4.28
N GLU A 9 8.82 35.35 -4.34
CA GLU A 9 7.35 35.29 -4.38
C GLU A 9 6.81 34.60 -5.66
N ASP A 10 7.44 34.84 -6.81
CA ASP A 10 7.07 34.17 -8.06
C ASP A 10 7.36 32.66 -8.04
N THR A 11 8.42 32.24 -7.33
CA THR A 11 8.82 30.83 -7.23
C THR A 11 7.87 30.06 -6.30
N GLU A 12 7.52 30.63 -5.13
CA GLU A 12 6.55 30.01 -4.21
C GLU A 12 5.15 29.87 -4.83
N THR A 13 4.76 30.81 -5.69
CA THR A 13 3.45 30.81 -6.36
C THR A 13 3.40 29.75 -7.47
N ALA A 14 4.51 29.53 -8.18
CA ALA A 14 4.64 28.48 -9.18
C ALA A 14 4.67 27.06 -8.55
N GLU A 15 5.38 26.90 -7.42
CA GLU A 15 5.44 25.64 -6.68
C GLU A 15 4.07 25.24 -6.13
N ARG A 16 3.34 26.17 -5.48
CA ARG A 16 1.98 25.93 -4.97
C ARG A 16 0.99 25.56 -6.09
N ARG A 17 1.09 26.21 -7.25
CA ARG A 17 0.26 25.86 -8.43
C ARG A 17 0.63 24.48 -8.99
N SER A 18 1.91 24.14 -9.09
CA SER A 18 2.36 22.83 -9.57
C SER A 18 1.92 21.68 -8.64
N GLU A 19 1.90 21.94 -7.33
CA GLU A 19 1.47 20.99 -6.31
C GLU A 19 -0.05 20.83 -6.30
N GLN A 20 -0.78 21.93 -6.45
CA GLN A 20 -2.24 21.93 -6.54
C GLN A 20 -2.74 21.34 -7.87
N ASP A 21 -2.00 21.52 -8.95
CA ASP A 21 -2.24 20.88 -10.25
C ASP A 21 -1.87 19.39 -10.24
N ARG A 22 -0.85 18.98 -9.48
CA ARG A 22 -0.59 17.56 -9.18
C ARG A 22 -1.76 16.96 -8.41
N ARG A 23 -2.23 17.61 -7.34
CA ARG A 23 -3.40 17.17 -6.55
C ARG A 23 -4.66 17.07 -7.42
N ASN A 24 -4.88 18.04 -8.30
CA ASN A 24 -6.05 18.05 -9.20
C ASN A 24 -5.97 17.02 -10.34
N ARG A 25 -4.77 16.78 -10.91
CA ARG A 25 -4.57 15.70 -11.88
C ARG A 25 -4.71 14.32 -11.24
N GLN A 26 -4.25 14.17 -10.01
CA GLN A 26 -4.39 12.94 -9.25
C GLN A 26 -5.86 12.64 -8.93
N ARG A 27 -6.64 13.66 -8.53
CA ARG A 27 -8.10 13.54 -8.30
C ARG A 27 -8.91 13.15 -9.54
N ARG A 28 -8.45 13.48 -10.74
CA ARG A 28 -9.22 13.29 -11.99
C ARG A 28 -9.10 11.89 -12.60
N SER A 29 -8.31 10.98 -12.02
CA SER A 29 -7.80 9.85 -12.79
C SER A 29 -8.08 8.44 -12.24
N SER A 30 -8.89 8.29 -11.20
CA SER A 30 -9.46 6.99 -10.82
C SER A 30 -10.88 7.19 -10.31
N ALA A 31 -11.88 6.66 -11.03
CA ALA A 31 -13.22 6.57 -10.49
C ALA A 31 -13.16 5.76 -9.19
N ALA A 32 -13.90 6.18 -8.16
CA ALA A 32 -14.00 5.41 -6.93
C ALA A 32 -14.79 4.13 -7.23
N THR A 33 -14.31 3.00 -6.70
CA THR A 33 -15.01 1.72 -6.74
C THR A 33 -15.85 1.60 -5.47
N LEU A 34 -17.14 1.31 -5.62
CA LEU A 34 -18.05 1.03 -4.52
C LEU A 34 -18.02 -0.48 -4.21
N LEU A 35 -17.97 -0.81 -2.93
CA LEU A 35 -17.96 -2.16 -2.39
C LEU A 35 -19.12 -2.30 -1.42
N GLU A 36 -19.93 -3.34 -1.58
CA GLU A 36 -20.91 -3.72 -0.57
C GLU A 36 -20.21 -4.40 0.62
N GLU A 37 -20.87 -4.40 1.79
CA GLU A 37 -20.35 -5.09 2.97
C GLU A 37 -20.06 -6.57 2.67
N GLY A 38 -18.89 -7.04 3.14
CA GLY A 38 -18.41 -8.39 2.93
C GLY A 38 -17.72 -8.63 1.58
N MET A 39 -17.75 -7.69 0.62
CA MET A 39 -17.06 -7.86 -0.64
C MET A 39 -15.54 -7.88 -0.44
N LEU A 40 -14.91 -8.93 -0.98
CA LEU A 40 -13.45 -9.04 -1.07
C LEU A 40 -12.91 -8.05 -2.10
N VAL A 41 -11.86 -7.32 -1.71
CA VAL A 41 -11.06 -6.49 -2.61
C VAL A 41 -9.99 -7.34 -3.28
N PHE A 42 -9.31 -8.18 -2.49
CA PHE A 42 -8.34 -9.18 -2.95
C PHE A 42 -8.14 -10.23 -1.85
N SER A 43 -7.61 -11.38 -2.23
CA SER A 43 -7.25 -12.45 -1.31
C SER A 43 -5.75 -12.45 -1.03
N GLN A 44 -5.38 -12.99 0.13
CA GLN A 44 -4.01 -13.39 0.42
C GLN A 44 -3.48 -14.31 -0.70
N HIS A 45 -2.20 -14.18 -1.03
CA HIS A 45 -1.51 -14.90 -2.10
C HIS A 45 -1.92 -14.52 -3.53
N ASP A 46 -2.90 -13.62 -3.73
CA ASP A 46 -3.16 -13.08 -5.06
C ASP A 46 -1.94 -12.29 -5.57
N THR A 47 -1.71 -12.32 -6.88
CA THR A 47 -0.79 -11.37 -7.50
C THR A 47 -1.39 -9.96 -7.42
N GLY A 48 -0.63 -8.98 -6.92
CA GLY A 48 -1.08 -7.59 -6.82
C GLY A 48 -0.44 -6.69 -7.87
N ASP A 49 -1.23 -6.09 -8.76
CA ASP A 49 -0.79 -5.04 -9.70
C ASP A 49 -1.38 -3.65 -9.39
N GLN A 50 -2.10 -3.56 -8.27
CA GLN A 50 -2.80 -2.36 -7.81
C GLN A 50 -2.73 -2.23 -6.28
N ALA A 51 -2.84 -1.00 -5.78
CA ALA A 51 -3.04 -0.67 -4.38
C ALA A 51 -4.26 0.26 -4.25
N TYR A 52 -4.76 0.44 -3.04
CA TYR A 52 -6.03 1.11 -2.83
C TYR A 52 -5.99 2.11 -1.69
N ILE A 53 -6.69 3.22 -1.84
CA ILE A 53 -6.91 4.20 -0.75
C ILE A 53 -8.38 4.14 -0.36
N VAL A 54 -8.66 4.00 0.94
CA VAL A 54 -10.04 4.09 1.46
C VAL A 54 -10.54 5.52 1.29
N LYS A 55 -11.60 5.70 0.50
CA LYS A 55 -12.29 6.98 0.34
C LYS A 55 -13.39 7.15 1.39
N SER A 56 -14.11 6.08 1.72
CA SER A 56 -15.13 6.05 2.77
C SER A 56 -15.41 4.60 3.20
N GLY A 57 -16.06 4.43 4.35
CA GLY A 57 -16.36 3.10 4.91
C GLY A 57 -15.15 2.48 5.62
N LYS A 58 -15.19 1.17 5.82
CA LYS A 58 -14.13 0.43 6.51
C LYS A 58 -13.70 -0.81 5.73
N ILE A 59 -12.40 -1.06 5.72
CA ILE A 59 -11.79 -2.25 5.10
C ILE A 59 -11.10 -3.06 6.18
N GLU A 60 -11.50 -4.32 6.35
CA GLU A 60 -10.80 -5.27 7.20
C GLU A 60 -9.62 -5.89 6.42
N ILE A 61 -8.46 -5.95 7.05
CA ILE A 61 -7.29 -6.72 6.60
C ILE A 61 -7.20 -7.96 7.48
N PHE A 62 -7.13 -9.14 6.88
CA PHE A 62 -7.12 -10.41 7.58
C PHE A 62 -6.29 -11.45 6.85
N THR A 63 -5.77 -12.43 7.58
CA THR A 63 -5.14 -13.64 7.02
C THR A 63 -6.03 -14.84 7.31
N THR A 64 -5.95 -15.88 6.48
CA THR A 64 -6.67 -17.13 6.71
C THR A 64 -5.65 -18.24 6.92
N VAL A 65 -5.63 -18.83 8.11
CA VAL A 65 -4.77 -19.96 8.47
C VAL A 65 -5.67 -21.11 8.89
N ASP A 66 -5.48 -22.30 8.30
CA ASP A 66 -6.31 -23.49 8.53
C ASP A 66 -7.82 -23.25 8.36
N GLY A 67 -8.18 -22.38 7.42
CA GLY A 67 -9.57 -21.99 7.13
C GLY A 67 -10.18 -21.02 8.15
N GLN A 68 -9.39 -20.49 9.07
CA GLN A 68 -9.83 -19.54 10.09
C GLN A 68 -9.28 -18.14 9.82
N ASP A 69 -10.19 -17.18 9.67
CA ASP A 69 -9.83 -15.77 9.47
C ASP A 69 -9.30 -15.16 10.78
N THR A 70 -8.12 -14.56 10.72
CA THR A 70 -7.54 -13.74 11.78
C THR A 70 -7.41 -12.30 11.31
N THR A 71 -8.16 -11.39 11.95
CA THR A 71 -8.12 -9.95 11.65
C THR A 71 -6.77 -9.36 12.06
N LEU A 72 -6.07 -8.76 11.11
CA LEU A 72 -4.83 -8.02 11.34
C LEU A 72 -5.09 -6.54 11.67
N GLY A 73 -6.21 -6.01 11.17
CA GLY A 73 -6.65 -4.66 11.49
C GLY A 73 -7.85 -4.22 10.65
N THR A 74 -8.37 -3.04 10.99
CA THR A 74 -9.43 -2.37 10.22
C THR A 74 -8.97 -0.98 9.83
N LEU A 75 -9.09 -0.68 8.54
CA LEU A 75 -8.67 0.55 7.91
C LEU A 75 -9.88 1.44 7.65
N GLU A 76 -9.69 2.75 7.82
CA GLU A 76 -10.71 3.78 7.61
C GLU A 76 -10.23 4.79 6.56
N GLU A 77 -11.01 5.84 6.32
CA GLU A 77 -10.74 6.87 5.31
C GLU A 77 -9.29 7.39 5.33
N GLY A 78 -8.69 7.47 4.14
CA GLY A 78 -7.32 7.94 3.93
C GLY A 78 -6.25 6.86 4.03
N ALA A 79 -6.57 5.67 4.57
CA ALA A 79 -5.62 4.57 4.65
C ALA A 79 -5.27 4.01 3.26
N LEU A 80 -3.97 3.77 3.00
CA LEU A 80 -3.45 3.05 1.85
C LEU A 80 -3.28 1.58 2.22
N PHE A 81 -3.67 0.67 1.33
CA PHE A 81 -3.50 -0.77 1.52
C PHE A 81 -3.24 -1.51 0.20
N GLY A 82 -2.61 -2.68 0.31
CA GLY A 82 -2.18 -3.47 -0.85
C GLY A 82 -0.96 -2.89 -1.58
N GLU A 83 -0.28 -1.92 -0.99
CA GLU A 83 0.90 -1.25 -1.54
C GLU A 83 2.15 -2.12 -1.53
N MET A 84 2.26 -3.07 -0.59
CA MET A 84 3.41 -3.97 -0.51
C MET A 84 3.65 -4.74 -1.82
N ALA A 85 2.60 -5.28 -2.44
CA ALA A 85 2.70 -5.99 -3.72
C ALA A 85 3.17 -5.09 -4.88
N LEU A 86 2.95 -3.77 -4.78
CA LEU A 86 3.48 -2.81 -5.76
C LEU A 86 4.97 -2.51 -5.52
N ILE A 87 5.40 -2.46 -4.26
CA ILE A 87 6.76 -2.05 -3.91
C ILE A 87 7.79 -3.13 -4.25
N ASP A 88 7.50 -4.40 -3.99
CA ASP A 88 8.50 -5.48 -4.15
C ASP A 88 8.10 -6.56 -5.16
N ASN A 89 6.98 -6.40 -5.87
CA ASN A 89 6.48 -7.34 -6.87
C ASN A 89 6.15 -8.75 -6.33
N SER A 90 5.87 -8.87 -5.03
CA SER A 90 5.44 -10.13 -4.41
C SER A 90 3.92 -10.22 -4.30
N GLU A 91 3.41 -11.40 -3.95
CA GLU A 91 2.00 -11.65 -3.69
C GLU A 91 1.44 -10.84 -2.49
N ARG A 92 0.11 -10.79 -2.39
CA ARG A 92 -0.60 -10.20 -1.25
C ARG A 92 -0.26 -10.96 0.03
N MET A 93 0.14 -10.21 1.06
CA MET A 93 0.44 -10.77 2.40
C MET A 93 -0.82 -11.14 3.20
N ALA A 94 -1.96 -10.55 2.84
CA ALA A 94 -3.22 -10.68 3.55
C ALA A 94 -4.38 -10.46 2.56
N SER A 95 -5.57 -10.85 2.98
CA SER A 95 -6.84 -10.55 2.32
C SER A 95 -7.39 -9.20 2.78
N ALA A 96 -8.26 -8.59 1.97
CA ALA A 96 -8.96 -7.36 2.31
C ALA A 96 -10.44 -7.44 1.93
N ARG A 97 -11.35 -7.04 2.84
CA ARG A 97 -12.80 -6.97 2.56
C ARG A 97 -13.47 -5.75 3.17
N ALA A 98 -14.56 -5.29 2.58
CA ALA A 98 -15.39 -4.23 3.17
C ALA A 98 -16.16 -4.76 4.40
N VAL A 99 -16.27 -3.95 5.45
CA VAL A 99 -16.98 -4.30 6.71
C VAL A 99 -17.72 -3.11 7.29
N GLY A 100 -18.80 -3.35 8.05
CA GLY A 100 -19.52 -2.28 8.75
C GLY A 100 -20.30 -1.36 7.81
N GLY A 101 -20.77 -1.90 6.69
CA GLY A 101 -21.50 -1.21 5.63
C GLY A 101 -20.71 -1.03 4.32
N PRO A 102 -21.28 -0.32 3.33
CA PRO A 102 -20.61 -0.05 2.07
C PRO A 102 -19.34 0.78 2.22
N ALA A 103 -18.34 0.51 1.38
CA ALA A 103 -17.07 1.23 1.34
C ALA A 103 -16.78 1.74 -0.08
N GLU A 104 -16.08 2.86 -0.18
CA GLU A 104 -15.55 3.35 -1.46
C GLU A 104 -14.03 3.40 -1.40
N ILE A 105 -13.39 3.01 -2.51
CA ILE A 105 -11.93 3.01 -2.62
C ILE A 105 -11.46 3.66 -3.91
N TYR A 106 -10.28 4.29 -3.86
CA TYR A 106 -9.53 4.69 -5.05
C TYR A 106 -8.50 3.62 -5.40
N THR A 107 -8.27 3.42 -6.70
CA THR A 107 -7.30 2.46 -7.21
C THR A 107 -6.05 3.16 -7.74
N ILE A 108 -4.89 2.71 -7.27
CA ILE A 108 -3.56 3.09 -7.76
C ILE A 108 -2.99 1.90 -8.51
N THR A 109 -2.78 2.05 -9.82
CA THR A 109 -2.15 1.01 -10.64
C THR A 109 -0.63 1.01 -10.46
N ARG A 110 0.00 -0.14 -10.69
CA ARG A 110 1.46 -0.29 -10.74
C ARG A 110 2.15 0.79 -11.59
N GLY A 111 1.68 1.01 -12.81
CA GLY A 111 2.29 2.01 -13.70
C GLY A 111 2.28 3.43 -13.11
N ARG A 112 1.20 3.82 -12.41
CA ARG A 112 1.16 5.12 -11.71
C ARG A 112 2.09 5.18 -10.51
N PHE A 113 2.16 4.10 -9.76
CA PHE A 113 3.04 3.99 -8.62
C PHE A 113 4.52 4.12 -9.06
N GLU A 114 4.89 3.38 -10.11
CA GLU A 114 6.23 3.43 -10.71
C GLU A 114 6.57 4.81 -11.28
N GLU A 115 5.63 5.47 -11.98
CA GLU A 115 5.81 6.84 -12.47
C GLU A 115 6.08 7.82 -11.32
N GLN A 116 5.35 7.70 -10.21
CA GLN A 116 5.56 8.54 -9.03
C GLN A 116 6.91 8.25 -8.35
N LEU A 117 7.30 6.98 -8.27
CA LEU A 117 8.54 6.57 -7.64
C LEU A 117 9.76 6.97 -8.49
N ALA A 118 9.67 6.89 -9.81
CA ALA A 118 10.70 7.33 -10.74
C ALA A 118 10.98 8.84 -10.66
N GLY A 119 9.96 9.63 -10.31
CA GLY A 119 10.12 11.07 -10.02
C GLY A 119 10.73 11.38 -8.64
N ALA A 120 10.89 10.38 -7.77
CA ALA A 120 11.45 10.55 -6.43
C ALA A 120 12.98 10.45 -6.42
N ASN A 121 13.61 10.89 -5.33
CA ASN A 121 15.04 10.70 -5.13
C ASN A 121 15.37 9.18 -5.06
N PRO A 122 16.40 8.69 -5.76
CA PRO A 122 16.76 7.27 -5.76
C PRO A 122 16.99 6.68 -4.35
N PHE A 123 17.50 7.48 -3.41
CA PHE A 123 17.64 7.07 -2.00
C PHE A 123 16.29 6.76 -1.36
N ILE A 124 15.26 7.58 -1.60
CA ILE A 124 13.91 7.38 -1.07
C ILE A 124 13.29 6.12 -1.67
N ALA A 125 13.45 5.91 -2.98
CA ALA A 125 13.00 4.68 -3.61
C ALA A 125 13.67 3.45 -3.01
N LYS A 126 15.00 3.48 -2.80
CA LYS A 126 15.73 2.38 -2.18
C LYS A 126 15.31 2.15 -0.73
N LEU A 127 15.15 3.22 0.06
CA LEU A 127 14.68 3.15 1.44
C LEU A 127 13.29 2.52 1.53
N LEU A 128 12.36 2.90 0.65
CA LEU A 128 11.03 2.32 0.59
C LEU A 128 11.08 0.79 0.38
N HIS A 129 11.90 0.31 -0.55
CA HIS A 129 12.07 -1.12 -0.79
C HIS A 129 12.68 -1.84 0.44
N ILE A 130 13.66 -1.22 1.11
CA ILE A 130 14.26 -1.80 2.33
C ILE A 130 13.21 -1.91 3.44
N LEU A 131 12.43 -0.85 3.67
CA LEU A 131 11.39 -0.85 4.69
C LEU A 131 10.29 -1.87 4.38
N ALA A 132 9.86 -1.98 3.12
CA ALA A 132 8.90 -3.00 2.71
C ALA A 132 9.43 -4.42 2.96
N GLY A 133 10.70 -4.68 2.61
CA GLY A 133 11.35 -5.97 2.89
C GLY A 133 11.38 -6.31 4.39
N ASN A 134 11.67 -5.32 5.25
CA ASN A 134 11.67 -5.51 6.70
C ASN A 134 10.26 -5.84 7.24
N VAL A 135 9.22 -5.19 6.72
CA VAL A 135 7.83 -5.48 7.12
C VAL A 135 7.47 -6.91 6.77
N ARG A 136 7.84 -7.40 5.58
CA ARG A 136 7.58 -8.79 5.17
C ARG A 136 8.26 -9.81 6.07
N ALA A 137 9.57 -9.65 6.26
CA ALA A 137 10.33 -10.56 7.10
C ALA A 137 9.75 -10.64 8.52
N ASN A 138 9.24 -9.52 9.05
CA ASN A 138 8.60 -9.48 10.35
C ASN A 138 7.19 -10.09 10.36
N SER A 139 6.43 -9.96 9.27
CA SER A 139 5.11 -10.60 9.13
C SER A 139 5.18 -12.11 8.94
N ASP A 140 6.19 -12.62 8.24
CA ASP A 140 6.37 -14.07 8.06
C ASP A 140 6.61 -14.76 9.41
N LEU A 141 7.30 -14.09 10.34
CA LEU A 141 7.49 -14.56 11.72
C LEU A 141 6.19 -14.57 12.54
N ILE A 142 5.22 -13.71 12.19
CA ILE A 142 3.92 -13.62 12.87
C ILE A 142 2.95 -14.66 12.30
N ASN A 143 2.98 -14.87 10.99
CA ASN A 143 2.07 -15.79 10.29
C ASN A 143 2.56 -17.25 10.31
N ASN A 144 3.85 -17.50 10.56
CA ASN A 144 4.42 -18.84 10.70
C ASN A 144 5.30 -18.91 11.96
N PRO A 145 4.72 -19.14 13.15
CA PRO A 145 5.47 -19.15 14.41
C PRO A 145 6.30 -20.42 14.63
N GLU A 146 6.13 -21.47 13.81
CA GLU A 146 6.93 -22.68 13.92
C GLU A 146 8.33 -22.46 13.31
N PRO A 147 9.41 -22.66 14.08
CA PRO A 147 10.75 -22.66 13.51
C PRO A 147 10.85 -23.78 12.46
N PRO A 148 11.66 -23.61 11.41
CA PRO A 148 11.89 -24.70 10.45
C PRO A 148 12.29 -25.95 11.23
N GLU A 149 11.63 -27.08 10.97
CA GLU A 149 12.01 -28.36 11.57
C GLU A 149 13.51 -28.56 11.36
N LEU A 150 14.25 -28.60 12.47
CA LEU A 150 15.64 -29.01 12.44
C LEU A 150 15.65 -30.43 11.90
N ASP A 151 16.20 -30.61 10.71
CA ASP A 151 16.47 -31.92 10.15
C ASP A 151 17.40 -32.65 11.13
N THR A 152 16.81 -33.55 11.93
CA THR A 152 17.53 -34.36 12.91
C THR A 152 18.05 -35.65 12.29
N SER A 153 17.95 -35.81 10.96
CA SER A 153 18.45 -37.01 10.27
C SER A 153 19.97 -37.18 10.34
N ASP A 154 20.72 -36.14 10.74
CA ASP A 154 22.17 -36.18 10.94
C ASP A 154 22.60 -36.42 12.41
N ALA A 155 21.68 -36.72 13.34
CA ALA A 155 22.03 -36.92 14.76
C ALA A 155 22.40 -38.37 15.14
N ASP A 156 22.22 -39.33 14.24
CA ASP A 156 22.50 -40.75 14.45
C ASP A 156 23.46 -41.30 13.35
N GLU A 157 24.72 -40.84 13.33
CA GLU A 157 25.84 -41.59 12.72
C GLU A 157 27.14 -41.50 13.54
#